data_AF-A0A4U7C2K6-F1
#
_entry.id   AF-A0A4U7C2K6-F1
#
_cell.length_a   1.000
_cell.length_b   1.000
_cell.length_c   1.000
_cell.angle_alpha   90.00
_cell.angle_beta   90.00
_cell.angle_gamma   90.00
#
_symmetry.space_group_name_H-M   'P 1'
#
loop_
_entity.id
_entity.type
_entity.pdbx_description
1 polymer ?
#
loop_
_entity_poly.entity_id
_entity_poly.type
_entity_poly.pdbx_seq_one_letter_code
_entity_poly.pdbx_strand_id
1 'polypeptide(L)'
;METTVIEHDGAMLARLEGDDRVFEVRFDALEPTDVTLRFRRDGERVGSVYNDDGTKRTMARLTTAREGTDFIGVEVPKEFVAEVLDTALETGRVTDETAAEGYRLRVL
;
A
#
# COMPACT_ATOMS: atom_id res chain seq x y z
N MET A 1 13.49 1.90 -11.09
CA MET A 1 12.86 1.76 -9.77
C MET A 1 13.02 0.33 -9.34
N GLU A 2 13.44 0.10 -8.11
CA GLU A 2 13.61 -1.22 -7.51
C GLU A 2 12.45 -1.47 -6.53
N THR A 3 11.82 -2.64 -6.60
CA THR A 3 10.75 -3.05 -5.69
C THR A 3 11.25 -4.16 -4.77
N THR A 4 10.78 -4.14 -3.52
CA THR A 4 10.93 -5.26 -2.61
C THR A 4 9.63 -5.40 -1.83
N VAL A 5 8.89 -6.48 -2.11
CA VAL A 5 7.69 -6.85 -1.36
C VAL A 5 7.91 -8.25 -0.79
N ILE A 6 8.07 -8.33 0.53
CA ILE A 6 8.34 -9.60 1.21
C ILE A 6 7.61 -9.69 2.54
N GLU A 7 7.37 -10.92 2.97
CA GLU A 7 7.06 -11.25 4.35
C GLU A 7 8.36 -11.40 5.15
N HIS A 8 8.44 -10.75 6.30
CA HIS A 8 9.59 -10.83 7.19
C HIS A 8 9.20 -10.61 8.66
N ASP A 9 9.56 -11.57 9.52
CA ASP A 9 9.27 -11.57 10.96
C ASP A 9 7.80 -11.30 11.30
N GLY A 10 6.87 -11.95 10.61
CA GLY A 10 5.44 -11.81 10.89
C GLY A 10 4.81 -10.54 10.32
N ALA A 11 5.56 -9.70 9.61
CA ALA A 11 5.05 -8.49 8.97
C ALA A 11 5.40 -8.44 7.48
N MET A 12 4.63 -7.69 6.70
CA MET A 12 4.98 -7.32 5.34
C MET A 12 5.95 -6.15 5.34
N LEU A 13 6.93 -6.19 4.45
CA LEU A 13 7.73 -5.05 4.03
C LEU A 13 7.42 -4.75 2.57
N ALA A 14 6.99 -3.53 2.27
CA ALA A 14 6.82 -3.04 0.92
C ALA A 14 7.69 -1.79 0.71
N ARG A 15 8.69 -1.92 -0.14
CA ARG A 15 9.65 -0.87 -0.47
C ARG A 15 9.70 -0.63 -1.97
N LEU A 16 9.72 0.64 -2.35
CA LEU A 16 9.93 1.13 -3.70
C LEU A 16 11.03 2.19 -3.67
N GLU A 17 12.12 1.94 -4.35
CA GLU A 17 13.27 2.84 -4.46
C GLU A 17 13.38 3.40 -5.89
N GLY A 18 13.42 4.73 -5.98
CA GLY A 18 13.69 5.47 -7.20
C GLY A 18 14.87 6.42 -7.01
N ASP A 19 15.31 7.06 -8.09
CA ASP A 19 16.50 7.93 -8.08
C ASP A 19 16.33 9.18 -7.19
N ASP A 20 15.09 9.63 -6.98
CA ASP A 20 14.73 10.86 -6.26
C ASP A 20 14.04 10.61 -4.90
N ARG A 21 13.58 9.38 -4.64
CA ARG A 21 12.75 9.07 -3.47
C ARG A 21 12.74 7.58 -3.11
N VAL A 22 12.45 7.32 -1.84
CA VAL A 22 12.15 5.98 -1.32
C VAL A 22 10.78 6.00 -0.66
N PHE A 23 9.94 5.03 -1.01
CA PHE A 23 8.75 4.68 -0.26
C PHE A 23 9.02 3.36 0.46
N GLU A 24 8.79 3.32 1.77
CA GLU A 24 8.90 2.10 2.55
C GLU A 24 7.80 2.06 3.60
N VAL A 25 7.11 0.92 3.70
CA VAL A 25 6.12 0.68 4.74
C VAL A 25 6.24 -0.75 5.25
N ARG A 26 6.13 -0.90 6.58
CA ARG A 26 6.02 -2.19 7.25
C ARG A 26 4.67 -2.29 7.95
N PHE A 27 3.94 -3.37 7.72
CA PHE A 27 2.55 -3.55 8.18
C PHE A 27 2.21 -5.01 8.45
N ASP A 28 1.23 -5.24 9.33
CA ASP A 28 0.78 -6.57 9.75
C ASP A 28 -0.43 -7.04 8.93
N ALA A 29 -1.28 -6.09 8.53
CA ALA A 29 -2.48 -6.35 7.76
C ALA A 29 -2.69 -5.32 6.64
N LEU A 30 -3.21 -5.79 5.51
CA LEU A 30 -3.64 -4.98 4.38
C LEU A 30 -5.17 -4.92 4.40
N GLU A 31 -5.72 -3.73 4.61
CA GLU A 31 -7.17 -3.50 4.64
C GLU A 31 -7.61 -2.84 3.32
N PRO A 32 -8.17 -3.62 2.37
CA PRO A 32 -8.68 -3.08 1.12
C PRO A 32 -10.07 -2.43 1.30
N THR A 33 -10.30 -1.39 0.51
CA THR A 33 -11.62 -0.94 0.05
C THR A 33 -11.64 -1.07 -1.47
N ASP A 34 -12.76 -0.72 -2.10
CA ASP A 34 -12.91 -0.68 -3.55
C ASP A 34 -11.93 0.27 -4.28
N VAL A 35 -11.30 1.22 -3.60
CA VAL A 35 -10.39 2.22 -4.19
C VAL A 35 -9.13 2.52 -3.35
N THR A 36 -8.97 1.91 -2.17
CA THR A 36 -7.83 2.16 -1.29
C THR A 36 -7.32 0.87 -0.65
N LEU A 37 -6.00 0.68 -0.63
CA LEU A 37 -5.34 -0.29 0.25
C LEU A 37 -4.80 0.45 1.47
N ARG A 38 -5.18 0.04 2.68
CA ARG A 38 -4.70 0.65 3.93
C ARG A 38 -3.70 -0.29 4.59
N PHE A 39 -2.55 0.25 4.96
CA PHE A 39 -1.54 -0.48 5.72
C PHE A 39 -1.84 -0.37 7.21
N ARG A 40 -2.04 -1.50 7.89
CA ARG A 40 -2.32 -1.58 9.32
C ARG A 40 -1.12 -2.16 10.06
N ARG A 41 -0.69 -1.49 11.12
CA ARG A 41 0.32 -2.01 12.05
C ARG A 41 -0.16 -1.80 13.47
N ASP A 42 -0.13 -2.88 14.27
CA ASP A 42 -0.65 -2.86 15.65
C ASP A 42 -2.11 -2.35 15.73
N GLY A 43 -2.92 -2.60 14.68
CA GLY A 43 -4.30 -2.11 14.54
C GLY A 43 -4.44 -0.67 14.03
N GLU A 44 -3.36 0.10 14.01
CA GLU A 44 -3.34 1.49 13.57
C GLU A 44 -3.04 1.61 12.07
N ARG A 45 -3.59 2.63 11.42
CA ARG A 45 -3.29 2.90 10.00
C ARG A 45 -1.95 3.62 9.90
N VAL A 46 -0.95 2.96 9.31
CA VAL A 46 0.39 3.53 9.08
C VAL A 46 0.58 4.05 7.67
N GLY A 47 -0.36 3.80 6.76
CA GLY A 47 -0.34 4.35 5.42
C GLY A 47 -1.46 3.84 4.53
N SER A 48 -1.43 4.23 3.27
CA SER A 48 -2.37 3.76 2.26
C SER A 48 -1.86 3.95 0.84
N VAL A 49 -2.33 3.12 -0.08
CA VAL A 49 -2.30 3.37 -1.53
C VAL A 49 -3.73 3.62 -2.00
N TYR A 50 -3.96 4.70 -2.71
CA TYR A 50 -5.28 5.03 -3.28
C TYR A 50 -5.16 5.37 -4.77
N ASN A 51 -6.26 5.18 -5.51
CA ASN A 51 -6.37 5.74 -6.86
C ASN A 51 -6.66 7.23 -6.76
N ASP A 52 -5.84 8.05 -7.40
CA ASP A 52 -6.07 9.50 -7.42
C ASP A 52 -7.21 9.81 -8.41
N ASP A 53 -8.35 10.24 -7.85
CA ASP A 53 -9.62 10.42 -8.57
C ASP A 53 -9.43 11.33 -9.79
N GLY A 54 -9.84 10.85 -10.96
CA GLY A 54 -9.63 11.54 -12.23
C GLY A 54 -8.29 11.24 -12.91
N THR A 55 -7.44 10.37 -12.37
CA THR A 55 -6.18 9.94 -13.00
C THR A 55 -6.03 8.43 -13.07
N LYS A 56 -5.04 7.97 -13.84
CA LYS A 56 -4.62 6.56 -13.88
C LYS A 56 -3.57 6.22 -12.82
N ARG A 57 -3.28 7.14 -11.90
CA ARG A 57 -2.15 7.05 -10.96
C ARG A 57 -2.58 6.43 -9.65
N THR A 58 -1.65 5.69 -9.05
CA THR A 58 -1.73 5.20 -7.69
C THR A 58 -0.81 6.03 -6.81
N MET A 59 -1.36 6.57 -5.73
CA MET A 59 -0.65 7.45 -4.80
C MET A 59 -0.51 6.73 -3.46
N ALA A 60 0.72 6.58 -2.98
CA ALA A 60 1.02 6.04 -1.68
C ALA A 60 1.26 7.16 -0.67
N ARG A 61 0.82 6.95 0.56
CA ARG A 61 0.96 7.89 1.67
C ARG A 61 1.33 7.13 2.94
N LEU A 62 2.23 7.72 3.73
CA LEU A 62 2.48 7.29 5.11
C LEU A 62 1.71 8.17 6.09
N THR A 63 1.19 7.55 7.15
CA THR A 63 0.57 8.24 8.28
C THR A 63 1.69 8.60 9.25
N THR A 64 1.90 9.89 9.50
CA THR A 64 2.89 10.36 10.49
C THR A 64 2.18 10.80 11.76
N ALA A 65 2.88 10.73 12.90
CA ALA A 65 2.35 11.16 14.20
C ALA A 65 2.22 12.70 14.33
N ARG A 66 2.54 13.47 13.28
CA ARG A 66 2.41 14.92 13.28
C ARG A 66 0.98 15.31 12.92
N GLU A 67 0.34 16.08 13.79
CA GLU A 67 -0.86 16.82 13.44
C GLU A 67 -0.48 17.90 12.42
N GLY A 68 -0.74 17.65 11.13
CA GLY A 68 -0.41 18.59 10.06
C GLY A 68 -0.88 18.11 8.69
N THR A 69 -1.17 19.07 7.83
CA THR A 69 -1.52 18.85 6.41
C THR A 69 -0.29 18.71 5.51
N ASP A 70 0.91 18.54 6.09
CA ASP A 70 2.15 18.33 5.33
C ASP A 70 2.06 16.98 4.62
N PHE A 71 1.53 17.05 3.41
CA PHE A 71 1.19 15.93 2.56
C PHE A 71 2.41 15.53 1.75
N ILE A 72 2.94 14.34 2.00
CA ILE A 72 3.91 13.69 1.11
C ILE A 72 3.26 12.41 0.62
N GLY A 73 2.43 12.55 -0.41
CA GLY A 73 1.99 11.44 -1.24
C GLY A 73 3.01 11.22 -2.35
N VAL A 74 3.41 9.98 -2.58
CA VAL A 74 4.31 9.61 -3.67
C VAL A 74 3.57 8.77 -4.70
N GLU A 75 3.76 9.08 -5.97
CA GLU A 75 3.28 8.20 -7.04
C GLU A 75 4.06 6.88 -6.98
N VAL A 76 3.31 5.78 -6.95
CA VAL A 76 3.83 4.42 -6.99
C VAL A 76 3.31 3.70 -8.24
N PRO A 77 4.12 2.86 -8.93
CA PRO A 77 3.66 2.09 -10.08
C PRO A 77 2.57 1.09 -9.71
N LYS A 78 1.59 0.87 -10.60
CA LYS A 78 0.56 -0.17 -10.41
C LYS A 78 1.15 -1.57 -10.22
N GLU A 79 2.28 -1.85 -10.87
CA GLU A 79 3.02 -3.10 -10.78
C GLU A 79 3.43 -3.38 -9.32
N PHE A 80 3.98 -2.36 -8.64
CA PHE A 80 4.31 -2.43 -7.22
C PHE A 80 3.07 -2.63 -6.35
N VAL A 81 1.96 -1.96 -6.67
CA VAL A 81 0.70 -2.11 -5.93
C VAL A 81 0.13 -3.52 -6.09
N ALA A 82 0.22 -4.09 -7.29
CA ALA A 82 -0.17 -5.48 -7.56
C ALA A 82 0.69 -6.45 -6.75
N GLU A 83 2.02 -6.28 -6.75
CA GLU A 83 2.95 -7.10 -5.97
C GLU A 83 2.61 -7.06 -4.46
N VAL A 84 2.35 -5.86 -3.90
CA VAL A 84 1.90 -5.70 -2.51
C VAL A 84 0.61 -6.47 -2.22
N LEU A 85 -0.37 -6.38 -3.11
CA LEU A 85 -1.65 -7.06 -2.92
C LEU A 85 -1.50 -8.58 -3.05
N ASP A 86 -0.76 -9.04 -4.05
CA ASP A 86 -0.52 -10.46 -4.33
C ASP A 86 0.21 -11.12 -3.15
N THR A 87 1.33 -10.54 -2.69
CA THR A 87 2.06 -11.08 -1.54
C THR A 87 1.22 -11.02 -0.24
N ALA A 88 0.38 -10.00 -0.07
CA ALA A 88 -0.51 -9.94 1.10
C ALA A 88 -1.59 -11.03 1.06
N LEU A 89 -2.12 -11.36 -0.12
CA LEU A 89 -3.06 -12.47 -0.30
C LEU A 89 -2.38 -13.81 -0.05
N GLU A 90 -1.22 -14.04 -0.67
CA GLU A 90 -0.43 -15.28 -0.53
C GLU A 90 -0.05 -15.58 0.91
N THR A 91 0.18 -14.53 1.70
CA THR A 91 0.61 -14.65 3.10
C THR A 91 -0.53 -14.50 4.11
N GLY A 92 -1.78 -14.41 3.66
CA GLY A 92 -2.96 -14.37 4.53
C GLY A 92 -3.10 -13.09 5.36
N ARG A 93 -2.58 -11.95 4.85
CA ARG A 93 -2.58 -10.65 5.54
C ARG A 93 -3.63 -9.66 5.03
N VAL A 94 -4.45 -10.06 4.06
CA VAL A 94 -5.58 -9.26 3.62
C VAL A 94 -6.75 -9.44 4.58
N THR A 95 -7.38 -8.34 5.01
CA THR A 95 -8.51 -8.42 5.96
C THR A 95 -9.83 -8.82 5.30
N ASP A 96 -9.98 -8.58 4.00
CA ASP A 96 -11.18 -8.91 3.22
C ASP A 96 -10.78 -9.19 1.75
N GLU A 97 -10.83 -10.46 1.35
CA GLU A 97 -10.47 -10.90 0.00
C GLU A 97 -11.45 -10.43 -1.09
N THR A 98 -12.74 -10.24 -0.74
CA THR A 98 -13.74 -9.75 -1.70
C THR A 98 -13.50 -8.27 -2.01
N ALA A 99 -13.17 -7.49 -0.98
CA ALA A 99 -12.77 -6.10 -1.17
C ALA A 99 -11.44 -5.98 -1.92
N ALA A 100 -10.49 -6.89 -1.71
CA ALA A 100 -9.26 -6.96 -2.50
C ALA A 100 -9.51 -7.22 -3.99
N GLU A 101 -10.43 -8.15 -4.33
CA GLU A 101 -10.84 -8.36 -5.72
C GLU A 101 -11.48 -7.09 -6.31
N GLY A 102 -12.35 -6.43 -5.53
CA GLY A 102 -12.96 -5.16 -5.91
C GLY A 102 -11.95 -4.04 -6.18
N TYR A 103 -10.89 -3.96 -5.37
CA TYR A 103 -9.77 -3.05 -5.59
C TYR A 103 -9.04 -3.37 -6.89
N ARG A 104 -8.68 -4.64 -7.10
CA ARG A 104 -7.95 -5.09 -8.30
C ARG A 104 -8.72 -4.73 -9.57
N LEU A 105 -10.02 -5.04 -9.63
CA LEU A 105 -10.86 -4.76 -10.81
C LEU A 105 -11.00 -3.26 -11.14
N ARG A 106 -10.92 -2.39 -10.13
CA ARG A 106 -11.13 -0.94 -10.31
C ARG A 106 -9.84 -0.17 -10.51
N VAL A 107 -8.76 -0.59 -9.85
CA VAL A 107 -7.53 0.20 -9.72
C VAL A 107 -6.38 -0.37 -10.52
N LEU A 108 -6.22 -1.70 -10.59
CA LEU A 108 -5.07 -2.34 -11.24
C LEU A 108 -5.36 -2.61 -12.71
#